data_AF-A0A0B2SX05-F1
#
_entry.id   AF-A0A0B2SX05-F1
#
_cell.length_a   1.000
_cell.length_b   1.000
_cell.length_c   1.000
_cell.angle_alpha   90.00
_cell.angle_beta   90.00
_cell.angle_gamma   90.00
#
_symmetry.space_group_name_H-M   'P 1'
#
loop_
_entity.id
_entity.type
_entity.pdbx_description
1 polymer ?
#
loop_
_entity_poly.entity_id
_entity_poly.type
_entity_poly.pdbx_seq_one_letter_code
_entity_poly.pdbx_strand_id
1 'polypeptide(L)'
;MRVKLERTRSSAQRALKGLRFISKSGEATEELWRKVEERFNVLAKDGLLAREDFGECIGMEDSKEFAVCIFDALVRRKERRVSSINREELHEFWLQISDQSFDARLQIFFDM
;
A
#
# COMPACT_ATOMS: atom_id res chain seq x y z
N MET A 1 46.97 13.58 5.07
CA MET A 1 46.19 12.62 4.25
C MET A 1 44.71 12.99 4.38
N ARG A 2 44.05 13.52 3.34
CA ARG A 2 42.60 13.82 3.38
C ARG A 2 41.86 12.60 2.84
N VAL A 3 41.16 11.88 3.71
CA VAL A 3 40.31 10.75 3.29
C VAL A 3 39.10 11.33 2.55
N LYS A 4 39.14 11.22 1.23
CA LYS A 4 37.98 11.50 0.38
C LYS A 4 37.02 10.33 0.63
N LEU A 5 35.95 10.56 1.38
CA LEU A 5 34.83 9.64 1.46
C LEU A 5 34.29 9.50 0.05
N GLU A 6 34.76 8.48 -0.67
CA GLU A 6 34.09 7.92 -1.83
C GLU A 6 32.65 7.68 -1.39
N ARG A 7 31.75 8.57 -1.80
CA ARG A 7 30.33 8.45 -1.54
C ARG A 7 29.90 7.21 -2.29
N THR A 8 29.95 6.05 -1.63
CA THR A 8 29.30 4.83 -2.07
C THR A 8 27.92 5.25 -2.57
N ARG A 9 27.67 5.07 -3.87
CA ARG A 9 26.35 5.22 -4.51
C ARG A 9 25.36 4.47 -3.63
N SER A 10 24.72 5.22 -2.75
CA SER A 10 24.36 4.71 -1.42
C SER A 10 23.17 3.77 -1.54
N SER A 11 23.14 2.71 -0.72
CA SER A 11 21.96 1.89 -0.46
C SER A 11 20.67 2.74 -0.34
N ALA A 12 20.79 3.94 0.21
CA ALA A 12 19.73 4.95 0.27
C ALA A 12 19.12 5.32 -1.10
N GLN A 13 19.91 5.48 -2.17
CA GLN A 13 19.37 5.77 -3.51
C GLN A 13 18.57 4.60 -4.09
N ARG A 14 18.97 3.35 -3.79
CA ARG A 14 18.20 2.17 -4.18
C ARG A 14 16.90 2.06 -3.39
N ALA A 15 16.93 2.32 -2.09
CA ALA A 15 15.74 2.39 -1.24
C ALA A 15 14.76 3.49 -1.68
N LEU A 16 15.27 4.70 -1.98
CA LEU A 16 14.48 5.82 -2.50
C LEU A 16 13.83 5.50 -3.87
N LYS A 17 14.49 4.67 -4.69
CA LYS A 17 13.90 4.19 -5.96
C LYS A 17 12.76 3.21 -5.72
N GLY A 18 12.88 2.33 -4.72
CA GLY A 18 11.78 1.46 -4.27
C GLY A 18 10.59 2.25 -3.74
N LEU A 19 10.84 3.30 -2.96
CA LEU A 19 9.81 4.19 -2.41
C LEU A 19 9.05 4.97 -3.49
N ARG A 20 9.70 5.31 -4.62
CA ARG A 20 9.05 5.96 -5.76
C ARG A 20 8.00 5.08 -6.45
N PHE A 21 8.09 3.76 -6.35
CA PHE A 21 7.09 2.84 -6.93
C PHE A 21 5.71 3.02 -6.26
N ILE A 22 5.71 3.39 -4.97
CA ILE A 22 4.49 3.69 -4.20
C ILE A 22 3.87 5.05 -4.63
N SER A 23 4.64 5.92 -5.28
CA SER A 23 4.28 7.33 -5.57
C SER A 23 3.42 7.55 -6.83
N LYS A 24 2.79 6.51 -7.40
CA LYS A 24 2.15 6.62 -8.73
C LYS A 24 0.67 7.02 -8.71
N SER A 25 0.07 7.21 -7.53
CA SER A 25 -1.30 7.68 -7.39
C SER A 25 -1.33 9.21 -7.20
N GLY A 26 -2.22 9.90 -7.92
CA GLY A 26 -2.51 11.32 -7.68
C GLY A 26 -3.08 11.56 -6.28
N GLU A 27 -3.41 12.81 -5.94
CA GLU A 27 -4.08 13.16 -4.68
C GLU A 27 -5.25 12.20 -4.40
N ALA A 28 -5.35 11.73 -3.16
CA ALA A 28 -6.47 10.90 -2.70
C ALA A 28 -7.77 11.72 -2.85
N THR A 29 -8.59 11.41 -3.85
CA THR A 29 -9.87 12.08 -4.06
C THR A 29 -11.04 11.13 -3.78
N GLU A 30 -12.19 11.70 -3.43
CA GLU A 30 -13.46 10.97 -3.30
C GLU A 30 -13.80 10.17 -4.57
N GLU A 31 -13.42 10.66 -5.75
CA GLU A 31 -13.63 9.96 -7.01
C GLU A 31 -12.78 8.68 -7.12
N LEU A 32 -11.55 8.71 -6.60
CA LEU A 32 -10.69 7.52 -6.55
C LEU A 32 -11.22 6.51 -5.54
N TRP A 33 -11.67 6.98 -4.37
CA TRP A 33 -12.34 6.11 -3.40
C TRP A 33 -13.58 5.45 -4.00
N ARG A 34 -14.44 6.21 -4.69
CA ARG A 34 -15.64 5.66 -5.33
C ARG A 34 -15.33 4.51 -6.29
N LYS A 35 -14.24 4.60 -7.07
CA LYS A 35 -13.79 3.51 -7.96
C LYS A 35 -13.32 2.28 -7.20
N VAL A 36 -12.71 2.45 -6.04
CA VAL A 36 -12.31 1.33 -5.17
C VAL A 36 -13.55 0.70 -4.54
N GLU A 37 -14.49 1.52 -4.08
CA GLU A 37 -15.77 1.07 -3.54
C GLU A 37 -16.61 0.29 -4.57
N GLU A 38 -16.71 0.79 -5.80
CA GLU A 38 -17.38 0.08 -6.90
C GLU A 38 -16.76 -1.30 -7.13
N ARG A 39 -15.43 -1.41 -7.10
CA ARG A 39 -14.72 -2.71 -7.20
C ARG A 39 -14.96 -3.60 -6.00
N PHE A 40 -14.98 -3.04 -4.79
CA PHE A 40 -15.33 -3.78 -3.58
C PHE A 40 -16.72 -4.41 -3.71
N ASN A 41 -17.71 -3.66 -4.17
CA ASN A 41 -19.08 -4.17 -4.33
C ASN A 41 -19.19 -5.34 -5.32
N VAL A 42 -18.26 -5.45 -6.27
CA VAL A 42 -18.18 -6.55 -7.24
C VAL A 42 -17.42 -7.75 -6.68
N LEU A 43 -16.33 -7.52 -5.95
CA LEU A 43 -15.41 -8.57 -5.49
C LEU A 43 -15.80 -9.16 -4.12
N ALA A 44 -16.47 -8.38 -3.27
CA ALA A 44 -16.82 -8.80 -1.93
C ALA A 44 -17.87 -9.92 -1.92
N LYS A 45 -17.68 -10.90 -1.04
CA LYS A 45 -18.63 -11.97 -0.76
C LYS A 45 -19.14 -11.78 0.65
N ASP A 46 -20.46 -11.75 0.81
CA ASP A 46 -21.12 -11.51 2.11
C ASP A 46 -20.64 -10.23 2.83
N GLY A 47 -20.32 -9.19 2.05
CA GLY A 47 -19.82 -7.91 2.58
C GLY A 47 -18.35 -7.94 3.02
N LEU A 48 -17.60 -8.98 2.67
CA LEU A 48 -16.18 -9.13 2.99
C LEU A 48 -15.34 -9.27 1.72
N LEU A 49 -14.25 -8.51 1.64
CA LEU A 49 -13.24 -8.63 0.61
C LEU A 49 -12.12 -9.56 1.07
N ALA A 50 -11.80 -10.58 0.28
CA ALA A 50 -10.71 -11.49 0.59
C ALA A 50 -9.34 -10.84 0.35
N ARG A 51 -8.34 -11.28 1.12
CA ARG A 51 -6.94 -10.83 1.00
C ARG A 51 -6.39 -10.94 -0.42
N GLU A 52 -6.76 -11.99 -1.15
CA GLU A 52 -6.33 -12.23 -2.54
C GLU A 52 -6.92 -11.25 -3.55
N ASP A 53 -8.12 -10.73 -3.29
CA ASP A 53 -8.82 -9.76 -4.14
C ASP A 53 -8.43 -8.32 -3.82
N PHE A 54 -7.68 -8.10 -2.73
CA PHE A 54 -7.30 -6.77 -2.26
C PHE A 54 -6.58 -5.94 -3.33
N GLY A 55 -5.58 -6.53 -3.98
CA GLY A 55 -4.80 -5.84 -5.01
C GLY A 55 -5.67 -5.37 -6.18
N GLU A 56 -6.62 -6.19 -6.61
CA GLU A 56 -7.55 -5.84 -7.67
C GLU A 56 -8.49 -4.71 -7.25
N CYS A 57 -9.01 -4.79 -6.02
CA CYS A 57 -9.90 -3.79 -5.45
C CYS A 57 -9.27 -2.38 -5.40
N ILE A 58 -8.00 -2.27 -4.99
CA ILE A 58 -7.29 -0.98 -4.90
C ILE A 58 -6.63 -0.54 -6.23
N GLY A 59 -6.79 -1.31 -7.31
CA GLY A 59 -6.22 -0.98 -8.62
C GLY A 59 -4.72 -1.27 -8.76
N MET A 60 -4.21 -2.28 -8.05
CA MET A 60 -2.86 -2.83 -8.12
C MET A 60 -2.83 -4.22 -8.76
N GLU A 61 -3.66 -4.44 -9.79
CA GLU A 61 -3.84 -5.72 -10.48
C GLU A 61 -2.57 -6.28 -11.12
N ASP A 62 -1.67 -5.40 -11.58
CA ASP A 62 -0.37 -5.78 -12.15
C ASP A 62 0.69 -6.15 -11.09
N SER A 63 0.36 -5.99 -9.81
CA SER A 63 1.29 -6.18 -8.69
C SER A 63 0.58 -6.83 -7.48
N LYS A 64 -0.16 -7.91 -7.74
CA LYS A 64 -0.99 -8.58 -6.72
C LYS A 64 -0.18 -9.04 -5.50
N GLU A 65 1.00 -9.60 -5.69
CA GLU A 65 1.85 -10.06 -4.58
C GLU A 65 2.28 -8.91 -3.68
N PHE A 66 2.63 -7.77 -4.28
CA PHE A 66 3.00 -6.57 -3.54
C PHE A 66 1.81 -5.97 -2.80
N ALA A 67 0.63 -5.92 -3.43
CA ALA A 67 -0.60 -5.48 -2.77
C ALA A 67 -0.97 -6.38 -1.58
N VAL A 68 -0.74 -7.68 -1.71
CA VAL A 68 -0.93 -8.65 -0.63
C VAL A 68 0.05 -8.40 0.53
N CYS A 69 1.32 -8.07 0.25
CA CYS A 69 2.26 -7.65 1.30
C CYS A 69 1.79 -6.39 2.02
N ILE A 70 1.24 -5.40 1.29
CA ILE A 70 0.66 -4.19 1.89
C ILE A 70 -0.51 -4.56 2.81
N PHE A 71 -1.41 -5.44 2.38
CA PHE A 71 -2.52 -5.92 3.20
C PHE A 71 -2.01 -6.54 4.50
N ASP A 72 -1.05 -7.46 4.42
CA ASP A 72 -0.48 -8.13 5.59
C ASP A 72 0.19 -7.15 6.55
N ALA A 73 0.93 -6.18 6.01
CA ALA A 73 1.55 -5.10 6.77
C ALA A 73 0.51 -4.28 7.55
N LEU A 74 -0.58 -3.88 6.90
CA LEU A 74 -1.66 -3.09 7.50
C LEU A 74 -2.45 -3.89 8.57
N VAL A 75 -2.73 -5.16 8.30
CA VAL A 75 -3.39 -6.05 9.27
C VAL A 75 -2.50 -6.31 10.49
N ARG A 76 -1.19 -6.54 10.28
CA ARG A 76 -0.21 -6.73 11.36
C ARG A 76 -0.09 -5.50 12.24
N ARG A 77 -0.10 -4.30 11.65
CA ARG A 77 -0.07 -3.02 12.39
C ARG A 77 -1.27 -2.84 13.32
N LYS A 78 -2.42 -3.43 12.96
CA LYS A 78 -3.62 -3.45 13.80
C LYS A 78 -3.65 -4.61 14.81
N GLU A 79 -2.57 -5.36 14.95
CA GLU A 79 -2.44 -6.55 15.81
C GLU A 79 -3.52 -7.62 15.53
N ARG A 80 -4.00 -7.69 14.29
CA ARG A 80 -5.03 -8.64 13.86
C ARG A 80 -4.44 -9.73 12.98
N ARG A 81 -5.17 -10.85 12.87
CA ARG A 81 -4.92 -11.91 11.89
C ARG A 81 -6.21 -12.21 11.16
N VAL A 82 -6.52 -11.37 10.17
CA VAL A 82 -7.72 -11.52 9.33
C VAL A 82 -7.30 -11.80 7.89
N SER A 83 -8.04 -12.68 7.22
CA SER A 83 -7.86 -13.00 5.80
C SER A 83 -8.85 -12.28 4.89
N SER A 84 -9.73 -11.46 5.48
CA SER A 84 -10.73 -10.65 4.78
C SER A 84 -11.06 -9.40 5.58
N ILE A 85 -11.57 -8.38 4.90
CA ILE A 85 -11.95 -7.09 5.50
C ILE A 85 -13.31 -6.60 4.99
N ASN A 86 -14.03 -5.84 5.80
CA ASN A 86 -15.26 -5.17 5.37
C ASN A 86 -14.97 -3.84 4.61
N ARG A 87 -16.01 -3.16 4.16
CA ARG A 87 -15.90 -1.90 3.41
C ARG A 87 -15.23 -0.80 4.24
N GLU A 88 -15.60 -0.68 5.51
CA GLU A 88 -15.09 0.33 6.41
C GLU A 88 -13.58 0.16 6.64
N GLU A 89 -13.14 -1.08 6.87
CA GLU A 89 -11.73 -1.45 7.02
C GLU A 89 -10.95 -1.21 5.73
N LEU A 90 -11.53 -1.54 4.57
CA LEU A 90 -10.92 -1.22 3.28
C LEU A 90 -10.74 0.28 3.10
N HIS A 91 -11.70 1.10 3.51
CA HIS A 91 -11.60 2.55 3.41
C HIS A 91 -10.43 3.08 4.25
N GLU A 92 -10.30 2.62 5.49
CA GLU A 92 -9.18 2.99 6.36
C GLU A 92 -7.82 2.55 5.80
N PHE A 93 -7.77 1.39 5.15
CA PHE A 93 -6.56 0.91 4.47
C PHE A 93 -6.24 1.78 3.25
N TRP A 94 -7.25 2.10 2.45
CA TRP A 94 -7.11 2.94 1.28
C TRP A 94 -6.62 4.35 1.64
N LEU A 95 -7.11 4.95 2.73
CA LEU A 95 -6.64 6.25 3.21
C LEU A 95 -5.15 6.21 3.61
N GLN A 96 -4.71 5.15 4.29
CA GLN A 96 -3.29 4.99 4.66
C GLN A 96 -2.38 4.80 3.44
N ILE A 97 -2.84 4.08 2.42
CA ILE A 97 -2.07 3.86 1.18
C ILE A 97 -2.05 5.13 0.32
N SER A 98 -3.16 5.86 0.31
CA SER A 98 -3.31 7.07 -0.51
C SER A 98 -2.64 8.29 0.11
N ASP A 99 -2.21 8.22 1.38
CA ASP A 99 -1.34 9.22 1.99
C ASP A 99 0.00 9.29 1.25
N GLN A 100 0.18 10.38 0.50
CA GLN A 100 1.39 10.63 -0.29
C GLN A 100 2.57 11.14 0.56
N SER A 101 2.41 11.26 1.88
CA SER A 101 3.51 11.65 2.76
C SER A 101 4.68 10.67 2.62
N PHE A 102 5.90 11.20 2.70
CA PHE A 102 7.10 10.39 2.61
C PHE A 102 7.18 9.40 3.78
N ASP A 103 6.77 9.83 4.97
CA ASP A 103 6.79 9.04 6.21
C ASP A 103 5.81 7.87 6.15
N ALA A 104 4.57 8.06 5.69
CA ALA A 104 3.60 6.96 5.56
C ALA A 104 4.09 5.89 4.57
N ARG A 105 4.69 6.32 3.45
CA ARG A 105 5.26 5.40 2.45
C ARG A 105 6.47 4.64 2.98
N LEU A 106 7.33 5.32 3.75
CA LEU A 106 8.47 4.68 4.41
C LEU A 106 8.01 3.66 5.43
N GLN A 107 6.98 3.99 6.21
CA GLN A 107 6.43 3.09 7.20
C GLN A 107 5.82 1.85 6.56
N ILE A 108 5.06 2.00 5.46
CA ILE A 108 4.56 0.87 4.67
C ILE A 108 5.71 0.01 4.14
N PHE A 109 6.77 0.62 3.59
CA PHE A 109 7.94 -0.10 3.09
C PHE A 109 8.67 -0.90 4.17
N PHE A 110 8.74 -0.39 5.41
CA PHE A 110 9.34 -1.13 6.53
C PHE A 110 8.42 -2.18 7.15
N ASP A 111 7.10 -2.02 7.01
CA ASP A 111 6.13 -2.98 7.52
C ASP A 111 5.95 -4.20 6.60
N MET A 112 6.26 -4.06 5.30
CA MET A 112 6.32 -5.17 4.33
C MET A 112 7.57 -6.04 4.53
#